data_AF-A0A3B8XUF5-F1
#
_entry.id   AF-A0A3B8XUF5-F1
#
_cell.length_a   1.000
_cell.length_b   1.000
_cell.length_c   1.000
_cell.angle_alpha   90.00
_cell.angle_beta   90.00
_cell.angle_gamma   90.00
#
_symmetry.space_group_name_H-M   'P 1'
#
loop_
_entity.id
_entity.type
_entity.pdbx_description
1 polymer ?
#
loop_
_entity_poly.entity_id
_entity_poly.type
_entity_poly.pdbx_seq_one_letter_code
_entity_poly.pdbx_strand_id
1 'polypeptide(L)'
;QWKISPIDNAAQKHWKDYSLARDAMLARTHTQVAPWFVVRANSKRHARLNIIRDLLCRIDYRGKPDDGIHPDPRILMRFEPALLETGILAK
;
A
#
# COMPACT_ATOMS: atom_id res chain seq x y z
N GLN A 1 -2.52 24.99 -10.86
CA GLN A 1 -3.08 23.62 -10.84
C GLN A 1 -2.38 22.79 -11.92
N TRP A 2 -1.43 21.92 -11.56
CA TRP A 2 -0.71 21.10 -12.54
C TRP A 2 -0.88 19.59 -12.34
N LYS A 3 -1.38 19.18 -11.16
CA LYS A 3 -1.59 17.77 -10.78
C LYS A 3 -3.01 17.26 -11.07
N ILE A 4 -3.87 18.08 -11.64
CA ILE A 4 -5.28 17.74 -11.92
C ILE A 4 -5.43 17.63 -13.42
N SER A 5 -6.03 16.53 -13.86
CA SER A 5 -6.18 16.15 -15.25
C SER A 5 -7.62 15.68 -15.52
N PRO A 6 -8.05 15.61 -16.80
CA PRO A 6 -9.38 15.12 -17.15
C PRO A 6 -9.68 13.70 -16.64
N ILE A 7 -8.65 12.85 -16.50
CA ILE A 7 -8.82 11.49 -16.00
C ILE A 7 -9.18 11.46 -14.50
N ASP A 8 -8.70 12.42 -13.70
CA ASP A 8 -9.03 12.50 -12.27
C ASP A 8 -10.53 12.75 -12.05
N ASN A 9 -11.15 13.55 -12.92
CA ASN A 9 -12.59 13.81 -12.88
C ASN A 9 -13.41 12.57 -13.27
N ALA A 10 -12.93 11.79 -14.25
CA ALA A 10 -13.59 10.56 -14.66
C ALA A 10 -13.40 9.44 -13.62
N ALA A 11 -12.25 9.39 -12.94
CA ALA A 11 -11.88 8.31 -12.04
C ALA A 11 -12.86 8.10 -10.89
N GLN A 12 -13.50 9.17 -10.40
CA GLN A 12 -14.52 9.07 -9.36
C GLN A 12 -15.74 8.24 -9.82
N LYS A 13 -16.15 8.35 -11.09
CA LYS A 13 -17.26 7.56 -11.65
C LYS A 13 -16.89 6.08 -11.81
N HIS A 14 -15.61 5.81 -12.06
CA HIS A 14 -15.05 4.48 -12.28
C HIS A 14 -14.43 3.86 -11.01
N TRP A 15 -14.79 4.36 -9.82
CA TRP A 15 -14.23 3.89 -8.56
C TRP A 15 -14.34 2.36 -8.38
N LYS A 16 -15.49 1.79 -8.74
CA LYS A 16 -15.73 0.34 -8.70
C LYS A 16 -14.83 -0.41 -9.69
N ASP A 17 -14.68 0.11 -10.90
CA ASP A 17 -13.85 -0.50 -11.94
C ASP A 17 -12.37 -0.51 -11.54
N TYR A 18 -11.87 0.60 -10.98
CA TYR A 18 -10.51 0.67 -10.42
C TYR A 18 -10.32 -0.28 -9.25
N SER A 19 -11.32 -0.43 -8.38
CA SER A 19 -11.26 -1.37 -7.25
C SER A 19 -11.18 -2.82 -7.73
N LEU A 20 -12.00 -3.21 -8.71
CA LEU A 20 -11.94 -4.55 -9.33
C LEU A 20 -10.60 -4.80 -10.02
N ALA A 21 -10.09 -3.82 -10.76
CA ALA A 21 -8.79 -3.92 -11.43
C ALA A 21 -7.63 -4.05 -10.42
N ARG A 22 -7.64 -3.28 -9.33
CA ARG A 22 -6.68 -3.39 -8.23
C ARG A 22 -6.72 -4.79 -7.61
N ASP A 23 -7.90 -5.30 -7.29
CA ASP A 23 -8.05 -6.59 -6.63
C ASP A 23 -7.53 -7.74 -7.51
N ALA A 24 -7.87 -7.70 -8.81
CA ALA A 24 -7.33 -8.64 -9.80
C ALA A 24 -5.81 -8.54 -9.94
N MET A 25 -5.25 -7.33 -9.96
CA MET A 25 -3.80 -7.11 -10.02
C MET A 25 -3.11 -7.70 -8.79
N LEU A 26 -3.58 -7.38 -7.58
CA LEU A 26 -3.00 -7.85 -6.33
C LEU A 26 -3.01 -9.39 -6.26
N ALA A 27 -4.15 -10.01 -6.58
CA ALA A 27 -4.30 -11.46 -6.58
C ALA A 27 -3.34 -12.17 -7.55
N ARG A 28 -3.12 -11.60 -8.73
CA ARG A 28 -2.35 -12.27 -9.81
C ARG A 28 -0.85 -11.97 -9.77
N THR A 29 -0.43 -10.89 -9.13
CA THR A 29 0.95 -10.41 -9.19
C THR A 29 1.66 -10.38 -7.84
N HIS A 30 0.97 -10.65 -6.73
CA HIS A 30 1.64 -10.85 -5.44
C HIS A 30 2.42 -12.17 -5.44
N THR A 31 3.72 -12.09 -5.15
CA THR A 31 4.59 -13.28 -5.02
C THR A 31 5.46 -13.19 -3.79
N GLN A 32 6.10 -14.30 -3.41
CA GLN A 32 7.04 -14.30 -2.27
C GLN A 32 8.28 -13.45 -2.52
N VAL A 33 8.78 -13.43 -3.76
CA VAL A 33 9.98 -12.68 -4.15
C VAL A 33 9.69 -11.21 -4.49
N ALA A 34 8.47 -10.91 -4.92
CA ALA A 34 7.99 -9.54 -5.16
C ALA A 34 6.61 -9.33 -4.51
N PRO A 35 6.57 -9.17 -3.18
CA PRO A 35 5.31 -9.02 -2.46
C PRO A 35 4.73 -7.60 -2.60
N TRP A 36 3.43 -7.53 -2.87
CA TRP A 36 2.64 -6.31 -2.68
C TRP A 36 2.42 -5.99 -1.20
N PHE A 37 2.43 -4.69 -0.87
CA PHE A 37 2.06 -4.14 0.44
C PHE A 37 0.90 -3.17 0.28
N VAL A 38 -0.08 -3.28 1.17
CA VAL A 38 -1.24 -2.39 1.25
C VAL A 38 -0.96 -1.34 2.32
N VAL A 39 -1.16 -0.06 1.97
CA VAL A 39 -0.94 1.08 2.88
C VAL A 39 -2.21 1.89 3.04
N ARG A 40 -2.66 2.09 4.29
CA ARG A 40 -3.79 2.98 4.61
C ARG A 40 -3.34 4.43 4.54
N ALA A 41 -3.69 5.11 3.44
CA ALA A 41 -3.12 6.41 3.08
C ALA A 41 -3.94 7.65 3.48
N ASN A 42 -5.07 7.50 4.19
CA ASN A 42 -5.91 8.63 4.59
C ASN A 42 -5.14 9.69 5.40
N SER A 43 -4.20 9.26 6.27
CA SER A 43 -3.24 10.17 6.90
C SER A 43 -1.90 10.14 6.17
N LYS A 44 -1.66 11.14 5.32
CA LYS A 44 -0.44 11.25 4.50
C LYS A 44 0.85 11.14 5.31
N ARG A 45 0.91 11.79 6.49
CA ARG A 45 2.09 11.76 7.37
C ARG A 45 2.39 10.34 7.84
N HIS A 46 1.38 9.65 8.38
CA HIS A 46 1.55 8.29 8.90
C HIS A 46 1.86 7.28 7.79
N ALA A 47 1.23 7.41 6.62
CA ALA A 47 1.52 6.54 5.48
C ALA A 47 2.99 6.66 5.04
N ARG A 48 3.49 7.90 4.87
CA ARG A 48 4.89 8.14 4.48
C ARG A 48 5.89 7.60 5.48
N LEU A 49 5.67 7.86 6.78
CA LEU A 49 6.57 7.37 7.82
C LEU A 49 6.62 5.83 7.82
N ASN A 50 5.47 5.16 7.71
CA ASN A 50 5.45 3.70 7.71
C ASN A 50 6.06 3.08 6.45
N ILE A 51 5.89 3.70 5.27
CA ILE A 51 6.58 3.26 4.05
C ILE A 51 8.10 3.36 4.21
N ILE A 52 8.60 4.49 4.76
CA ILE A 52 10.04 4.68 5.01
C ILE A 52 10.55 3.66 6.02
N ARG A 53 9.83 3.43 7.12
CA ARG A 53 10.19 2.42 8.13
C ARG A 53 10.27 1.02 7.54
N ASP A 54 9.28 0.64 6.73
CA ASP A 54 9.24 -0.66 6.06
C ASP A 54 10.43 -0.88 5.13
N LEU A 55 10.81 0.13 4.34
CA LEU A 55 11.98 0.08 3.48
C LEU A 55 13.28 -0.09 4.28
N LEU A 56 13.47 0.74 5.32
CA LEU A 56 14.66 0.67 6.18
C LEU A 56 14.74 -0.63 6.99
N CYS A 57 13.59 -1.22 7.33
CA CYS A 57 13.54 -2.50 8.04
C CYS A 57 14.09 -3.64 7.19
N ARG A 58 13.85 -3.63 5.87
CA ARG A 58 14.20 -4.73 4.94
C ARG A 58 15.63 -4.70 4.43
N ILE A 59 16.20 -3.50 4.35
CA ILE A 59 17.56 -3.32 3.86
C ILE A 59 18.51 -3.43 5.05
N ASP A 60 19.59 -4.18 4.88
CA ASP A 60 20.72 -4.17 5.80
C ASP A 60 21.67 -3.03 5.41
N TYR A 61 21.96 -2.14 6.34
CA TYR A 61 22.79 -0.96 6.08
C TYR A 61 23.63 -0.59 7.30
N ARG A 62 24.79 0.02 7.03
CA ARG A 62 25.73 0.42 8.08
C ARG A 62 25.10 1.44 9.02
N GLY A 63 25.16 1.16 10.32
CA GLY A 63 24.62 2.05 11.36
C GLY A 63 23.10 1.95 11.54
N LYS A 64 22.49 0.84 11.10
CA LYS A 64 21.10 0.53 11.44
C LYS A 64 20.96 0.36 12.97
N PRO A 65 19.99 1.02 13.61
CA PRO A 65 19.76 0.85 15.05
C PRO A 65 19.35 -0.59 15.39
N ASP A 66 19.79 -1.08 16.56
CA ASP A 66 19.43 -2.42 17.06
C ASP A 66 17.96 -2.48 17.53
N ASP A 67 17.41 -1.35 18.00
CA ASP A 67 16.00 -1.18 18.35
C ASP A 67 15.16 -0.97 17.08
N GLY A 68 14.96 -2.09 16.37
CA GLY A 68 14.40 -2.19 15.03
C GLY A 68 13.36 -1.13 14.63
N ILE A 69 13.62 -0.50 13.49
CA ILE A 69 12.65 0.36 12.81
C ILE A 69 11.55 -0.52 12.23
N HIS A 70 10.38 -0.56 12.87
CA HIS A 70 9.24 -1.35 12.38
C HIS A 70 8.05 -0.48 11.97
N PRO A 71 7.40 -0.77 10.83
CA PRO A 71 6.14 -0.11 10.46
C PRO A 71 5.00 -0.58 11.37
N ASP A 72 4.01 0.29 11.60
CA ASP A 72 2.76 -0.07 12.27
C ASP A 72 1.95 -1.02 11.37
N PRO A 73 1.67 -2.26 11.79
CA PRO A 73 0.99 -3.27 10.98
C PRO A 73 -0.47 -2.89 10.66
N ARG A 74 -1.05 -1.92 11.37
CA ARG A 74 -2.39 -1.40 11.10
C ARG A 74 -2.40 -0.40 9.95
N ILE A 75 -1.24 0.13 9.56
CA ILE A 75 -1.07 1.13 8.50
C ILE A 75 -0.48 0.50 7.25
N LEU A 76 0.55 -0.32 7.39
CA LEU A 76 1.22 -1.01 6.30
C LEU A 76 1.20 -2.51 6.58
N MET A 77 0.65 -3.28 5.65
CA MET A 77 0.54 -4.73 5.77
C MET A 77 0.88 -5.40 4.45
N ARG A 78 1.49 -6.59 4.53
CA ARG A 78 1.68 -7.44 3.37
C ARG A 78 0.31 -7.81 2.80
N PHE A 79 0.17 -7.77 1.49
CA PHE A 79 -1.05 -8.28 0.86
C PHE A 79 -1.14 -9.79 1.06
N GLU A 80 -2.28 -10.25 1.56
CA GLU A 80 -2.67 -11.65 1.58
C GLU A 80 -4.02 -11.78 0.85
N PRO A 81 -4.27 -12.88 0.10
CA PRO A 81 -5.53 -13.04 -0.64
C PRO A 81 -6.80 -12.84 0.21
N ALA A 82 -6.75 -13.23 1.49
CA ALA A 82 -7.83 -13.03 2.44
C ALA A 82 -8.23 -11.54 2.62
N LEU A 83 -7.34 -10.59 2.36
CA LEU A 83 -7.63 -9.14 2.46
C LEU A 83 -8.66 -8.65 1.44
N LEU A 84 -8.88 -9.40 0.35
CA LEU A 84 -9.92 -9.07 -0.64
C LEU A 84 -11.33 -9.22 -0.04
N GLU A 85 -11.49 -10.07 0.97
CA GLU A 85 -12.77 -10.41 1.59
C GLU A 85 -13.04 -9.64 2.88
N THR A 86 -12.00 -9.16 3.56
CA THR A 86 -12.08 -8.57 4.92
C THR A 86 -12.64 -7.15 4.98
N GLY A 87 -12.94 -6.52 3.84
CA GLY A 87 -13.41 -5.12 3.77
C GLY A 87 -12.35 -4.07 4.11
N ILE A 88 -11.09 -4.48 4.27
CA ILE A 88 -9.96 -3.58 4.54
C ILE A 88 -9.62 -2.74 3.30
N LEU A 89 -9.76 -3.32 2.12
CA LEU A 89 -9.62 -2.60 0.86
C LEU A 89 -10.88 -1.80 0.57
N ALA A 90 -10.70 -0.55 0.16
CA ALA A 90 -11.82 0.30 -0.19
C ALA A 90 -12.55 -0.26 -1.43
N LYS A 91 -13.88 -0.20 -1.41
CA LYS A 91 -14.80 -0.66 -2.47
C LYS A 91 -15.59 0.50 -3.05
#